data_AF-A0A7J6V0N9-F1
#
_entry.id   AF-A0A7J6V0N9-F1
#
_cell.length_a   1.000
_cell.length_b   1.000
_cell.length_c   1.000
_cell.angle_alpha   90.00
_cell.angle_beta   90.00
_cell.angle_gamma   90.00
#
_symmetry.space_group_name_H-M   'P 1'
#
loop_
_entity.id
_entity.type
_entity.pdbx_description
1 polymer ?
#
loop_
_entity_poly.entity_id
_entity_poly.type
_entity_poly.pdbx_seq_one_letter_code
_entity_poly.pdbx_strand_id
1 'polypeptide(L)'
;MSYRESLRLITSGDSTGKFMSYDPVSKKVTVLLKELSFANGVALSKNRDYILVAETSRHHIIRYWLQGPQARTFEVFAQVPGFPDNIKRSAKGEFWVGLNNSRTIPSSIDDIIAVRLDGQGRILERRHGQ
;
A
#
# COMPACT_ATOMS: atom_id res chain seq x y z
N MET A 1 -17.82 -4.49 -2.27
CA MET A 1 -17.14 -5.41 -3.19
C MET A 1 -17.15 -6.79 -2.54
N SER A 2 -17.61 -7.81 -3.24
CA SER A 2 -17.55 -9.19 -2.72
C SER A 2 -16.13 -9.73 -2.81
N TYR A 3 -15.77 -10.67 -1.94
CA TYR A 3 -14.44 -11.29 -1.94
C TYR A 3 -14.06 -11.94 -3.28
N ARG A 4 -15.02 -12.55 -4.00
CA ARG A 4 -14.79 -13.13 -5.32
C ARG A 4 -14.43 -12.10 -6.38
N GLU A 5 -15.01 -10.91 -6.30
CA GLU A 5 -14.66 -9.79 -7.19
C GLU A 5 -13.26 -9.25 -6.85
N SER A 6 -12.93 -9.11 -5.57
CA SER A 6 -11.59 -8.70 -5.13
C SER A 6 -10.50 -9.66 -5.61
N LEU A 7 -10.72 -10.97 -5.48
CA LEU A 7 -9.79 -11.98 -6.01
C LEU A 7 -9.60 -11.84 -7.52
N ARG A 8 -10.69 -11.65 -8.29
CA ARG A 8 -10.59 -11.47 -9.74
C ARG A 8 -9.76 -10.25 -10.10
N LEU A 9 -9.92 -9.13 -9.38
CA LEU A 9 -9.11 -7.93 -9.61
C LEU A 9 -7.64 -8.14 -9.25
N ILE A 10 -7.37 -8.87 -8.16
CA ILE A 10 -6.00 -9.20 -7.75
C ILE A 10 -5.30 -10.06 -8.80
N THR A 11 -5.98 -11.08 -9.33
CA THR A 11 -5.38 -12.07 -10.25
C THR A 11 -5.57 -11.74 -11.72
N SER A 12 -6.23 -10.64 -12.09
CA SER A 12 -6.52 -10.30 -13.49
C SER A 12 -5.27 -9.95 -14.31
N GLY A 13 -4.17 -9.59 -13.63
CA GLY A 13 -3.00 -8.99 -14.27
C GLY A 13 -3.20 -7.52 -14.64
N ASP A 14 -4.33 -6.90 -14.25
CA ASP A 14 -4.54 -5.47 -14.48
C ASP A 14 -3.50 -4.63 -13.73
N SER A 15 -2.91 -3.70 -14.47
CA SER A 15 -1.93 -2.74 -13.95
C SER A 15 -2.34 -1.32 -14.29
N THR A 16 -3.61 -1.03 -14.59
CA THR A 16 -4.03 0.30 -15.04
C THR A 16 -4.14 1.33 -13.90
N GLY A 17 -3.86 0.92 -12.66
CA GLY A 17 -3.91 1.76 -11.47
C GLY A 17 -2.97 2.97 -11.54
N LYS A 18 -3.42 4.06 -10.91
CA LYS A 18 -2.71 5.35 -10.87
C LYS A 18 -2.67 5.90 -9.45
N PHE A 19 -1.54 6.49 -9.09
CA PHE A 19 -1.44 7.37 -7.93
C PHE A 19 -1.48 8.82 -8.42
N MET A 20 -2.39 9.62 -7.86
CA MET A 20 -2.67 10.98 -8.33
C MET A 20 -2.68 11.96 -7.16
N SER A 21 -2.22 13.18 -7.42
CA SER A 21 -2.43 14.32 -6.52
C SER A 21 -3.51 15.24 -7.06
N TYR A 22 -4.30 15.81 -6.17
CA TYR A 22 -5.27 16.86 -6.46
C TYR A 22 -4.91 18.13 -5.71
N ASP A 23 -4.81 19.24 -6.42
CA ASP A 23 -4.69 20.58 -5.83
C ASP A 23 -6.09 21.23 -5.75
N PRO A 24 -6.63 21.48 -4.55
CA PRO A 24 -7.96 22.05 -4.40
C PRO A 24 -8.05 23.53 -4.81
N VAL A 25 -6.94 24.27 -4.85
CA VAL A 25 -6.93 25.69 -5.23
C VAL A 25 -7.00 25.81 -6.75
N SER A 26 -6.09 25.16 -7.47
CA SER A 26 -6.08 25.18 -8.95
C SER A 26 -7.07 24.19 -9.57
N LYS A 27 -7.66 23.30 -8.77
CA LYS A 27 -8.51 22.17 -9.20
C LYS A 27 -7.81 21.19 -10.16
N LYS A 28 -6.47 21.19 -10.18
CA LYS A 28 -5.68 20.35 -11.08
C LYS A 28 -5.45 18.96 -10.48
N VAL A 29 -5.66 17.93 -11.30
CA VAL A 29 -5.22 16.55 -11.02
C VAL A 29 -3.91 16.29 -11.75
N THR A 30 -2.94 15.71 -11.06
CA THR A 30 -1.66 15.27 -11.64
C THR A 30 -1.47 13.79 -11.37
N VAL A 31 -1.17 13.01 -12.41
CA VAL A 31 -0.76 11.61 -12.28
C VAL A 31 0.71 11.57 -11.84
N LEU A 32 0.97 10.99 -10.67
CA LEU A 32 2.31 10.89 -10.07
C LEU A 32 2.96 9.54 -10.36
N LEU A 33 2.17 8.45 -10.33
CA LEU A 33 2.57 7.12 -10.77
C LEU A 33 1.45 6.49 -11.60
N LYS A 34 1.84 5.63 -12.53
CA LYS A 34 0.97 4.83 -13.39
C LYS A 34 1.44 3.37 -13.34
N GLU A 35 0.69 2.48 -13.97
CA GLU A 35 1.09 1.07 -14.13
C GLU A 35 1.14 0.31 -12.81
N LEU A 36 0.34 0.73 -11.83
CA LEU A 36 0.23 0.08 -10.52
C LEU A 36 -0.78 -1.06 -10.57
N SER A 37 -0.36 -2.26 -10.18
CA SER A 37 -1.26 -3.41 -10.07
C SER A 37 -2.15 -3.30 -8.83
N PHE A 38 -3.40 -2.94 -9.06
CA PHE A 38 -4.45 -2.74 -8.05
C PHE A 38 -3.99 -1.82 -6.90
N ALA A 39 -3.81 -0.53 -7.21
CA ALA A 39 -3.48 0.50 -6.23
C ALA A 39 -4.64 0.75 -5.26
N ASN A 40 -4.46 0.47 -3.96
CA ASN A 40 -5.59 0.43 -3.01
C ASN A 40 -5.46 1.42 -1.84
N GLY A 41 -4.32 1.41 -1.14
CA GLY A 41 -4.07 2.28 0.02
C GLY A 41 -3.07 3.39 -0.25
N VAL A 42 -3.19 4.50 0.49
CA VAL A 42 -2.23 5.62 0.47
C VAL A 42 -2.01 6.19 1.87
N ALA A 43 -0.78 6.55 2.22
CA ALA A 43 -0.47 7.24 3.48
C ALA A 43 0.70 8.23 3.35
N LEU A 44 0.53 9.43 3.91
CA LEU A 44 1.60 10.42 4.01
C LEU A 44 2.50 10.11 5.21
N SER A 45 3.82 10.18 4.99
CA SER A 45 4.84 10.16 6.04
C SER A 45 4.63 11.21 7.12
N LYS A 46 5.24 11.00 8.29
CA LYS A 46 5.15 11.96 9.41
C LYS A 46 5.74 13.32 9.04
N ASN A 47 6.86 13.33 8.33
CA ASN A 47 7.61 14.52 7.96
C ASN A 47 7.19 15.10 6.61
N ARG A 48 6.20 14.48 5.93
CA ARG A 48 5.70 14.88 4.61
C ARG A 48 6.79 14.84 3.51
N ASP A 49 7.79 14.00 3.68
CA ASP A 49 8.92 13.79 2.77
C ASP A 49 8.62 12.73 1.70
N TYR A 50 7.77 11.75 2.01
CA TYR A 50 7.27 10.75 1.06
C TYR A 50 5.82 10.33 1.30
N ILE A 51 5.24 9.64 0.33
CA ILE A 51 3.94 8.96 0.40
C ILE A 51 4.14 7.47 0.18
N LEU A 52 3.41 6.64 0.93
CA LEU A 52 3.31 5.21 0.68
C LEU A 52 2.05 4.89 -0.13
N VAL A 53 2.16 3.97 -1.07
CA VAL A 53 1.06 3.45 -1.90
C VAL A 53 1.07 1.92 -1.85
N ALA A 54 -0.07 1.30 -1.60
CA ALA A 54 -0.19 -0.17 -1.65
C ALA A 54 -0.44 -0.64 -3.08
N GLU A 55 0.43 -1.52 -3.60
CA GLU A 55 0.27 -2.22 -4.87
C GLU A 55 -0.17 -3.66 -4.57
N THR A 56 -1.49 -3.86 -4.53
CA THR A 56 -2.13 -5.04 -3.93
C THR A 56 -1.65 -6.34 -4.56
N SER A 57 -1.74 -6.47 -5.89
CA SER A 57 -1.41 -7.74 -6.57
C SER A 57 0.07 -8.10 -6.54
N ARG A 58 0.95 -7.12 -6.25
CA ARG A 58 2.39 -7.33 -6.12
C ARG A 58 2.86 -7.53 -4.69
N HIS A 59 1.97 -7.46 -3.70
CA HIS A 59 2.33 -7.57 -2.28
C HIS A 59 3.33 -6.48 -1.83
N HIS A 60 3.36 -5.35 -2.55
CA HIS A 60 4.33 -4.29 -2.34
C HIS A 60 3.68 -3.06 -1.70
N ILE A 61 4.45 -2.40 -0.84
CA ILE A 61 4.26 -1.01 -0.48
C ILE A 61 5.30 -0.21 -1.27
N ILE A 62 4.85 0.75 -2.06
CA ILE A 62 5.71 1.64 -2.85
C ILE A 62 5.89 2.94 -2.09
N ARG A 63 7.13 3.45 -2.02
CA ARG A 63 7.45 4.79 -1.52
C ARG A 63 7.59 5.73 -2.69
N TYR A 64 6.86 6.84 -2.68
CA TYR A 64 7.01 7.95 -3.62
C TYR A 64 7.58 9.17 -2.89
N TRP A 65 8.77 9.62 -3.29
CA TRP A 65 9.44 10.75 -2.66
C TRP A 65 8.83 12.08 -3.10
N LEU A 66 8.41 12.90 -2.14
CA LEU A 66 7.82 14.23 -2.39
C LEU A 66 8.90 15.32 -2.44
N GLN A 67 9.95 15.18 -1.65
CA GLN A 67 10.96 16.20 -1.41
C GLN A 67 12.37 15.60 -1.38
N GLY A 68 13.38 16.48 -1.40
CA GLY A 68 14.80 16.09 -1.34
C GLY A 68 15.39 15.65 -2.68
N PRO A 69 16.63 15.13 -2.69
CA PRO A 69 17.34 14.75 -3.91
C PRO A 69 16.64 13.67 -4.75
N GLN A 70 15.80 12.85 -4.11
CA GLN A 70 15.03 11.78 -4.75
C GLN A 70 13.61 12.21 -5.13
N ALA A 71 13.25 13.49 -4.99
CA ALA A 71 11.90 13.97 -5.26
C ALA A 71 11.38 13.50 -6.63
N ARG A 72 10.12 13.06 -6.66
CA ARG A 72 9.42 12.51 -7.82
C ARG A 72 9.92 11.15 -8.31
N THR A 73 10.79 10.48 -7.55
CA THR A 73 11.13 9.07 -7.79
C THR A 73 10.37 8.15 -6.84
N PHE A 74 10.43 6.85 -7.10
CA PHE A 74 9.79 5.84 -6.26
C PHE A 74 10.65 4.59 -6.12
N GLU A 75 10.39 3.82 -5.06
CA GLU A 75 11.06 2.55 -4.78
C GLU A 75 10.12 1.62 -3.99
N VAL A 76 10.44 0.33 -3.94
CA VAL A 76 9.74 -0.60 -3.04
C VAL A 76 10.13 -0.27 -1.60
N PHE A 77 9.15 0.14 -0.80
CA PHE A 77 9.29 0.41 0.63
C PHE A 77 9.40 -0.87 1.44
N ALA A 78 8.48 -1.81 1.17
CA ALA A 78 8.36 -3.07 1.87
C ALA A 78 7.61 -4.09 1.01
N GLN A 79 7.93 -5.36 1.20
CA GLN A 79 7.09 -6.47 0.75
C GLN A 79 6.35 -7.03 1.98
N VAL A 80 5.06 -7.31 1.85
CA VAL A 80 4.21 -7.74 2.98
C VAL A 80 3.66 -9.15 2.76
N PRO A 81 3.38 -9.92 3.83
CA PRO A 81 2.89 -11.30 3.73
C PRO A 81 1.37 -11.34 3.45
N GLY A 82 0.97 -10.85 2.28
CA GLY A 82 -0.43 -10.78 1.89
C GLY A 82 -0.75 -9.69 0.88
N PHE A 83 -2.04 -9.53 0.56
CA PHE A 83 -2.52 -8.51 -0.37
C PHE A 83 -2.76 -7.18 0.36
N PRO A 84 -1.88 -6.17 0.26
CA PRO A 84 -2.03 -4.93 1.01
C PRO A 84 -3.23 -4.13 0.53
N ASP A 85 -3.97 -3.58 1.49
CA ASP A 85 -5.10 -2.69 1.28
C ASP A 85 -4.75 -1.30 1.84
N ASN A 86 -5.58 -0.79 2.76
CA ASN A 86 -5.42 0.51 3.36
C ASN A 86 -4.16 0.61 4.23
N ILE A 87 -3.47 1.75 4.11
CA ILE A 87 -2.31 2.11 4.93
C ILE A 87 -2.72 3.24 5.89
N LYS A 88 -2.40 3.11 7.18
CA LYS A 88 -2.64 4.13 8.21
C LYS A 88 -1.38 4.43 8.99
N ARG A 89 -0.96 5.70 9.01
CA ARG A 89 0.19 6.14 9.80
C ARG A 89 -0.19 6.33 11.28
N SER A 90 0.64 5.84 12.19
CA SER A 90 0.52 6.08 13.63
C SER A 90 1.12 7.44 14.03
N ALA A 91 0.81 7.93 15.24
CA ALA A 91 1.41 9.16 15.79
C ALA A 91 2.96 9.09 15.88
N LYS A 92 3.51 7.88 16.06
CA LYS A 92 4.96 7.65 16.11
C LYS A 92 5.63 7.74 14.74
N GLY A 93 4.86 7.62 13.65
CA GLY A 93 5.38 7.64 12.28
C GLY A 93 5.50 6.25 11.65
N GLU A 94 5.07 5.21 12.36
CA GLU A 94 4.95 3.83 11.86
C GLU A 94 3.70 3.70 10.98
N PHE A 95 3.57 2.60 10.25
CA PHE A 95 2.43 2.37 9.34
C PHE A 95 1.76 1.04 9.63
N TRP A 96 0.45 1.05 9.83
CA TRP A 96 -0.39 -0.13 9.77
C TRP A 96 -0.85 -0.36 8.34
N VAL A 97 -0.70 -1.60 7.86
CA VAL A 97 -1.17 -2.05 6.55
C VAL A 97 -2.16 -3.19 6.79
N GLY A 98 -3.41 -3.00 6.36
CA GLY A 98 -4.40 -4.09 6.34
C GLY A 98 -4.10 -5.05 5.20
N LEU A 99 -4.31 -6.35 5.42
CA LEU A 99 -4.09 -7.40 4.43
C LEU A 99 -5.40 -8.12 4.11
N ASN A 100 -5.73 -8.21 2.83
CA ASN A 100 -6.89 -8.94 2.33
C ASN A 100 -6.50 -10.35 1.91
N ASN A 101 -6.16 -11.18 2.89
CA ASN A 101 -5.74 -12.56 2.64
C ASN A 101 -6.92 -13.51 2.47
N SER A 102 -6.70 -14.51 1.64
CA SER A 102 -7.63 -15.57 1.31
C SER A 102 -7.68 -16.61 2.44
N ARG A 103 -8.74 -16.62 3.26
CA ARG A 103 -8.92 -17.68 4.27
C ARG A 103 -9.29 -19.06 3.69
N THR A 104 -9.27 -19.22 2.37
CA THR A 104 -9.73 -20.44 1.68
C THR A 104 -8.65 -21.50 1.49
N ILE A 105 -7.39 -21.20 1.87
CA ILE A 105 -6.31 -22.19 1.96
C ILE A 105 -5.85 -22.18 3.43
N PRO A 106 -5.76 -23.33 4.12
CA PRO A 106 -5.25 -23.36 5.48
C PRO A 106 -3.72 -23.46 5.43
N SER A 107 -3.03 -22.32 5.37
CA SER A 107 -1.62 -22.22 5.75
C SER A 107 -1.47 -21.25 6.93
N SER A 108 -0.47 -21.45 7.78
CA SER A 108 -0.23 -20.60 8.97
C SER A 108 0.10 -19.13 8.63
N ILE A 109 0.27 -18.79 7.36
CA ILE A 109 0.47 -17.43 6.84
C ILE A 109 -0.88 -16.75 6.51
N ASP A 110 -1.94 -17.53 6.29
CA ASP A 110 -3.25 -17.02 5.83
C ASP A 110 -4.05 -16.26 6.89
N ASP A 111 -3.63 -16.33 8.15
CA ASP A 111 -4.30 -15.61 9.25
C ASP A 111 -3.77 -14.18 9.46
N ILE A 112 -2.68 -13.76 8.80
CA ILE A 112 -2.18 -12.39 9.01
C ILE A 112 -3.15 -11.39 8.36
N ILE A 113 -3.84 -10.60 9.18
CA ILE A 113 -4.82 -9.59 8.75
C ILE A 113 -4.22 -8.18 8.67
N ALA A 114 -3.08 -7.95 9.32
CA ALA A 114 -2.38 -6.67 9.25
C ALA A 114 -0.91 -6.79 9.64
N VAL A 115 -0.08 -5.87 9.14
CA VAL A 115 1.30 -5.68 9.59
C VAL A 115 1.55 -4.24 10.00
N ARG A 116 2.44 -4.04 10.99
CA ARG A 116 2.97 -2.73 11.36
C ARG A 116 4.39 -2.58 10.84
N LEU A 117 4.65 -1.52 10.09
CA LEU A 117 5.96 -1.20 9.51
C LEU A 117 6.62 -0.02 10.23
N ASP A 118 7.94 -0.06 10.41
CA ASP A 118 8.73 1.09 10.81
C ASP A 118 8.90 2.10 9.66
N GLY A 119 9.63 3.20 9.90
CA GLY A 119 9.91 4.23 8.89
C GLY A 119 10.87 3.78 7.77
N GLN A 120 11.40 2.56 7.85
CA GLN A 120 12.32 1.95 6.90
C GLN A 120 11.69 0.74 6.19
N GLY A 121 10.42 0.43 6.46
CA GLY A 121 9.70 -0.68 5.82
C GLY A 121 9.87 -2.03 6.49
N ARG A 122 10.48 -2.09 7.69
CA ARG A 122 10.62 -3.34 8.43
C ARG A 122 9.35 -3.67 9.20
N ILE A 123 8.95 -4.94 9.17
CA ILE A 123 7.80 -5.43 9.93
C ILE A 123 8.14 -5.47 11.43
N LEU A 124 7.47 -4.63 12.21
CA LEU A 124 7.53 -4.60 13.67
C LEU A 124 6.53 -5.56 14.32
N GLU A 125 5.38 -5.78 13.69
CA GLU A 125 4.28 -6.57 14.25
C GLU A 125 3.45 -7.20 13.14
N ARG A 126 2.96 -8.43 13.39
CA ARG A 126 1.97 -9.13 12.57
C ARG A 126 0.74 -9.37 13.43
N ARG A 127 -0.44 -9.00 12.94
CA ARG A 127 -1.71 -9.29 13.59
C ARG A 127 -2.40 -10.44 12.89
N HIS A 128 -2.82 -11.42 13.67
CA HIS A 128 -3.55 -12.57 13.19
C HIS A 128 -5.06 -12.38 13.40
N GLY A 129 -5.88 -12.91 12.49
CA GLY A 129 -7.32 -13.02 12.65
C GLY A 129 -7.67 -13.92 13.84
N GLN A 130 -8.81 -13.66 14.46
CA GLN A 130 -9.42 -14.54 15.47
C GLN A 130 -10.28 -15.60 14.80
#